data_AF-A0A255SZG6-F1
#
_entry.id   AF-A0A255SZG6-F1
#
_cell.length_a   1.000
_cell.length_b   1.000
_cell.length_c   1.000
_cell.angle_alpha   90.00
_cell.angle_beta   90.00
_cell.angle_gamma   90.00
#
_symmetry.space_group_name_H-M   'P 1'
#
loop_
_entity.id
_entity.type
_entity.pdbx_description
1 polymer ?
#
loop_
_entity_poly.entity_id
_entity_poly.type
_entity_poly.pdbx_seq_one_letter_code
_entity_poly.pdbx_strand_id
1 'polypeptide(L)'
;MTMKERANKLQQKKLLFEYFVYLLVEWKREINGHTIPSFTKLRLQKLLFLACTINATIAEKRLMSVFNRFNALPYGPVELDIYEAMNSNSFTHITFKGNDCTFEKQFENCNFDNLDNQLKEWTNEAISELKCRRKDYLYMPVFDLVEITHQWTAWQTAITVAELLGSKSEEMTVENICNSNVKAY
;
A
#
# COMPACT_ATOMS: atom_id res chain seq x y z
N MET A 1 0.36 25.91 3.50
CA MET A 1 0.79 25.01 2.42
C MET A 1 0.04 25.39 1.14
N THR A 2 0.77 25.73 0.09
CA THR A 2 0.21 26.19 -1.20
C THR A 2 -0.41 25.05 -2.01
N MET A 3 -1.26 25.36 -3.00
CA MET A 3 -1.81 24.34 -3.92
C MET A 3 -0.70 23.60 -4.69
N LYS A 4 0.37 24.31 -5.06
CA LYS A 4 1.55 23.75 -5.72
C LYS A 4 2.30 22.76 -4.83
N GLU A 5 2.47 23.07 -3.54
CA GLU A 5 3.10 22.16 -2.57
C GLU A 5 2.28 20.87 -2.37
N ARG A 6 0.95 20.99 -2.31
CA ARG A 6 0.04 19.82 -2.21
C ARG A 6 0.16 18.92 -3.42
N ALA A 7 0.11 19.50 -4.62
CA ALA A 7 0.24 18.75 -5.86
C ALA A 7 1.61 18.04 -5.95
N ASN A 8 2.69 18.72 -5.55
CA ASN A 8 4.02 18.12 -5.53
C ASN A 8 4.13 16.95 -4.54
N LYS A 9 3.60 17.10 -3.32
CA LYS A 9 3.55 16.00 -2.32
C LYS A 9 2.77 14.79 -2.83
N LEU A 10 1.62 15.03 -3.48
CA LEU A 10 0.83 13.96 -4.06
C LEU A 10 1.58 13.26 -5.20
N GLN A 11 2.29 14.00 -6.05
CA GLN A 11 3.11 13.41 -7.11
C GLN A 11 4.24 12.54 -6.54
N GLN A 12 4.91 13.01 -5.48
CA GLN A 12 5.95 12.24 -4.78
C GLN A 12 5.38 10.97 -4.13
N LYS A 13 4.21 11.05 -3.49
CA LYS A 13 3.48 9.89 -2.95
C LYS A 13 3.17 8.86 -4.03
N LYS A 14 2.68 9.31 -5.20
CA LYS A 14 2.40 8.43 -6.35
C LYS A 14 3.67 7.76 -6.85
N LEU A 15 4.74 8.53 -7.07
CA LEU A 15 6.01 7.98 -7.56
C LEU A 15 6.60 6.95 -6.55
N LEU A 16 6.44 7.19 -5.24
CA LEU A 16 6.86 6.24 -4.21
C LEU A 16 6.03 4.94 -4.26
N PHE A 17 4.72 5.05 -4.52
CA PHE A 17 3.88 3.88 -4.74
C PHE A 17 4.30 3.11 -6.00
N GLU A 18 4.68 3.79 -7.07
CA GLU A 18 5.20 3.15 -8.29
C GLU A 18 6.52 2.42 -8.02
N TYR A 19 7.40 2.99 -7.19
CA TYR A 19 8.63 2.34 -6.74
C TYR A 19 8.33 1.10 -5.88
N PHE A 20 7.33 1.16 -5.00
CA PHE A 20 6.85 0.01 -4.26
C PHE A 20 6.34 -1.11 -5.19
N VAL A 21 5.54 -0.78 -6.21
CA VAL A 21 5.08 -1.75 -7.22
C VAL A 21 6.26 -2.34 -8.01
N TYR A 22 7.26 -1.53 -8.35
CA TYR A 22 8.51 -1.98 -8.95
C TYR A 22 9.19 -3.07 -8.12
N LEU A 23 9.36 -2.86 -6.82
CA LEU A 23 9.96 -3.85 -5.93
C LEU A 23 9.11 -5.13 -5.79
N LEU A 24 7.78 -5.03 -5.86
CA LEU A 24 6.91 -6.22 -5.90
C LEU A 24 7.07 -7.01 -7.20
N VAL A 25 7.27 -6.33 -8.33
CA VAL A 25 7.55 -6.98 -9.62
C VAL A 25 8.91 -7.68 -9.59
N GLU A 26 9.94 -7.04 -9.02
CA GLU A 26 11.24 -7.68 -8.84
C GLU A 26 11.14 -8.90 -7.92
N TRP A 27 10.45 -8.79 -6.79
CA TRP A 27 10.19 -9.92 -5.91
C TRP A 27 9.44 -11.06 -6.64
N LYS A 28 8.45 -10.74 -7.48
CA LYS A 28 7.75 -11.74 -8.30
C LYS A 28 8.70 -12.51 -9.22
N ARG A 29 9.78 -11.91 -9.72
CA ARG A 29 10.78 -12.57 -10.59
C ARG A 29 11.70 -13.53 -9.82
N GLU A 30 11.88 -13.31 -8.52
CA GLU A 30 12.68 -14.17 -7.65
C GLU A 30 11.95 -15.48 -7.28
N ILE A 31 10.61 -15.52 -7.40
CA ILE A 31 9.81 -16.69 -7.02
C ILE A 31 9.73 -17.70 -8.16
N ASN A 32 10.37 -18.85 -7.97
CA ASN A 32 10.28 -20.00 -8.87
C ASN A 32 9.12 -20.93 -8.47
N GLY A 33 8.49 -21.58 -9.45
CA GLY A 33 7.53 -22.66 -9.22
C GLY A 33 6.11 -22.26 -8.78
N HIS A 34 5.80 -20.96 -8.70
CA HIS A 34 4.47 -20.46 -8.39
C HIS A 34 3.93 -19.53 -9.48
N THR A 35 2.66 -19.71 -9.84
CA THR A 35 1.95 -18.74 -10.67
C THR A 35 1.56 -17.56 -9.79
N ILE A 36 2.30 -16.46 -9.90
CA ILE A 36 2.00 -15.24 -9.14
C ILE A 36 0.82 -14.52 -9.81
N PRO A 37 -0.33 -14.36 -9.13
CA PRO A 37 -1.50 -13.70 -9.72
C PRO A 37 -1.21 -12.24 -10.08
N SER A 38 -2.12 -11.62 -10.86
CA SER A 38 -1.97 -10.22 -11.26
C SER A 38 -1.95 -9.28 -10.05
N PHE A 39 -1.29 -8.14 -10.23
CA PHE A 39 -1.34 -7.06 -9.24
C PHE A 39 -2.64 -6.28 -9.44
N THR A 40 -3.70 -6.69 -8.75
CA THR A 40 -4.97 -5.96 -8.76
C THR A 40 -4.94 -4.77 -7.82
N LYS A 41 -5.83 -3.78 -8.02
CA LYS A 41 -6.03 -2.64 -7.08
C LYS A 41 -6.17 -3.13 -5.64
N LEU A 42 -7.03 -4.11 -5.40
CA LEU A 42 -7.26 -4.67 -4.07
C LEU A 42 -5.97 -5.26 -3.48
N ARG A 43 -5.29 -6.11 -4.24
CA ARG A 43 -4.04 -6.75 -3.78
C ARG A 43 -2.97 -5.70 -3.45
N LEU A 44 -2.77 -4.73 -4.33
CA LEU A 44 -1.79 -3.66 -4.11
C LEU A 44 -2.12 -2.83 -2.87
N GLN A 45 -3.41 -2.55 -2.60
CA GLN A 45 -3.83 -1.86 -1.38
C GLN A 45 -3.54 -2.69 -0.12
N LYS A 46 -3.76 -4.01 -0.15
CA LYS A 46 -3.44 -4.88 0.99
C LYS A 46 -1.93 -4.93 1.25
N LEU A 47 -1.14 -5.16 0.21
CA LEU A 47 0.32 -5.21 0.31
C LEU A 47 0.90 -3.85 0.75
N LEU A 48 0.36 -2.74 0.22
CA LEU A 48 0.79 -1.39 0.63
C LEU A 48 0.53 -1.17 2.12
N PHE A 49 -0.65 -1.51 2.63
CA PHE A 49 -0.96 -1.39 4.05
C PHE A 49 0.00 -2.20 4.92
N LEU A 50 0.26 -3.47 4.56
CA LEU A 50 1.21 -4.32 5.30
C LEU A 50 2.64 -3.75 5.24
N ALA A 51 3.09 -3.26 4.07
CA ALA A 51 4.40 -2.65 3.91
C ALA A 51 4.54 -1.34 4.71
N CYS A 52 3.51 -0.49 4.71
CA CYS A 52 3.54 0.76 5.47
C CYS A 52 3.63 0.52 6.98
N THR A 53 3.03 -0.56 7.48
CA THR A 53 2.89 -0.79 8.91
C THR A 53 3.98 -1.64 9.54
N ILE A 54 4.68 -2.47 8.75
CA ILE A 54 5.62 -3.50 9.25
C ILE A 54 6.78 -2.97 10.10
N ASN A 55 7.23 -1.74 9.84
CA ASN A 55 8.28 -1.07 10.62
C ASN A 55 7.78 0.25 11.25
N ALA A 56 6.48 0.54 11.18
CA ALA A 56 5.96 1.81 11.68
C ALA A 56 5.65 1.77 13.18
N THR A 57 6.05 2.82 13.87
CA THR A 57 5.72 3.10 15.27
C THR A 57 5.19 4.53 15.41
N ILE A 58 4.72 4.91 16.60
CA ILE A 58 4.34 6.31 16.87
C ILE A 58 5.55 7.24 16.72
N ALA A 59 6.71 6.82 17.27
CA ALA A 59 7.94 7.61 17.26
C ALA A 59 8.54 7.69 15.85
N GLU A 60 8.48 6.60 15.10
CA GLU A 60 9.03 6.50 13.75
C GLU A 60 7.96 5.98 12.78
N LYS A 61 7.26 6.91 12.13
CA LYS A 61 6.15 6.59 11.22
C LYS A 61 6.61 5.99 9.89
N ARG A 62 7.86 6.20 9.50
CA ARG A 62 8.46 5.70 8.24
C ARG A 62 7.55 5.94 7.03
N LEU A 63 7.19 4.90 6.26
CA LEU A 63 6.31 5.01 5.10
C LEU A 63 4.91 5.58 5.44
N MET A 64 4.43 5.42 6.67
CA MET A 64 3.18 6.06 7.12
C MET A 64 3.28 7.59 7.28
N SER A 65 4.49 8.16 7.21
CA SER A 65 4.63 9.62 7.12
C SER A 65 4.18 10.16 5.75
N VAL A 66 4.20 9.30 4.72
CA VAL A 66 3.76 9.59 3.36
C VAL A 66 2.36 9.01 3.14
N PHE A 67 2.21 7.69 3.22
CA PHE A 67 0.94 6.98 3.06
C PHE A 67 0.13 7.06 4.35
N ASN A 68 -0.71 8.09 4.47
CA ASN A 68 -1.35 8.47 5.72
C ASN A 68 -2.85 8.73 5.60
N ARG A 69 -3.44 8.60 4.42
CA ARG A 69 -4.90 8.72 4.21
C ARG A 69 -5.52 7.33 4.08
N PHE A 70 -5.37 6.51 5.12
CA PHE A 70 -6.00 5.20 5.17
C PHE A 70 -7.44 5.31 5.68
N ASN A 71 -8.36 4.63 5.00
CA ASN A 71 -9.71 4.40 5.49
C ASN A 71 -10.00 2.91 5.62
N ALA A 72 -10.85 2.56 6.58
CA ALA A 72 -11.47 1.25 6.63
C ALA A 72 -12.59 1.18 5.59
N LEU A 73 -12.50 0.20 4.70
CA LEU A 73 -13.56 -0.18 3.76
C LEU A 73 -13.89 -1.68 3.93
N PRO A 74 -14.99 -2.19 3.34
CA PRO A 74 -15.41 -3.57 3.51
C PRO A 74 -14.33 -4.61 3.19
N TYR A 75 -13.49 -4.35 2.20
CA TYR A 75 -12.37 -5.24 1.83
C TYR A 75 -11.04 -4.87 2.50
N GLY A 76 -11.08 -4.22 3.67
CA GLY A 76 -9.92 -3.87 4.49
C GLY A 76 -9.47 -2.42 4.32
N PRO A 77 -8.29 -2.07 4.87
CA PRO A 77 -7.71 -0.72 4.78
C PRO A 77 -7.39 -0.30 3.34
N VAL A 78 -7.60 0.97 2.99
CA VAL A 78 -7.32 1.52 1.66
C VAL A 78 -6.67 2.89 1.82
N GLU A 79 -5.52 3.10 1.18
CA GLU A 79 -4.90 4.43 1.06
C GLU A 79 -5.62 5.20 -0.06
N LEU A 80 -6.35 6.24 0.32
CA LEU A 80 -7.30 6.93 -0.57
C LEU A 80 -6.62 7.75 -1.67
N ASP A 81 -5.48 8.39 -1.40
CA ASP A 81 -4.76 9.16 -2.44
C ASP A 81 -4.30 8.22 -3.57
N ILE A 82 -3.80 7.04 -3.19
CA ILE A 82 -3.39 6.00 -4.12
C ILE A 82 -4.61 5.38 -4.81
N TYR A 83 -5.69 5.10 -4.10
CA TYR A 83 -6.90 4.54 -4.70
C TYR A 83 -7.54 5.48 -5.73
N GLU A 84 -7.61 6.77 -5.43
CA GLU A 84 -8.06 7.81 -6.36
C GLU A 84 -7.14 7.89 -7.60
N ALA A 85 -5.81 7.78 -7.40
CA ALA A 85 -4.84 7.72 -8.49
C ALA A 85 -5.01 6.46 -9.37
N MET A 86 -5.31 5.30 -8.77
CA MET A 86 -5.63 4.05 -9.48
C MET A 86 -6.91 4.14 -10.30
N ASN A 87 -7.90 4.92 -9.84
CA ASN A 87 -9.16 5.10 -10.56
C ASN A 87 -9.05 6.14 -11.67
N SER A 88 -8.24 7.17 -11.47
CA SER A 88 -7.99 8.22 -12.47
C SER A 88 -6.86 7.87 -13.45
N ASN A 89 -6.16 6.76 -13.26
CA ASN A 89 -4.97 6.39 -14.05
C ASN A 89 -3.93 7.50 -14.11
N SER A 90 -3.68 8.16 -12.98
CA SER A 90 -2.82 9.35 -12.91
C SER A 90 -1.43 9.08 -12.33
N PHE A 91 -0.86 7.93 -12.71
CA PHE A 91 0.51 7.48 -12.40
C PHE A 91 1.43 7.70 -13.62
N THR A 92 2.74 7.60 -13.42
CA THR A 92 3.76 7.95 -14.43
C THR A 92 4.21 6.74 -15.26
N HIS A 93 4.38 5.61 -14.60
CA HIS A 93 5.01 4.37 -15.05
C HIS A 93 4.06 3.17 -15.04
N ILE A 94 2.98 3.23 -14.26
CA ILE A 94 1.95 2.18 -14.21
C ILE A 94 0.58 2.69 -14.66
N THR A 95 -0.27 1.79 -15.14
CA THR A 95 -1.66 2.09 -15.51
C THR A 95 -2.57 0.94 -15.08
N PHE A 96 -3.85 1.22 -14.83
CA PHE A 96 -4.86 0.23 -14.47
C PHE A 96 -5.87 0.04 -15.59
N LYS A 97 -6.01 -1.20 -16.05
CA LYS A 97 -7.08 -1.64 -16.96
C LYS A 97 -8.13 -2.36 -16.14
N GLY A 98 -9.20 -1.67 -15.78
CA GLY A 98 -10.16 -2.15 -14.79
C GLY A 98 -9.50 -2.27 -13.42
N ASN A 99 -9.38 -3.49 -12.90
CA ASN A 99 -8.73 -3.76 -11.61
C ASN A 99 -7.26 -4.15 -11.75
N ASP A 100 -6.80 -4.54 -12.93
CA ASP A 100 -5.44 -5.06 -13.12
C ASP A 100 -4.44 -3.92 -13.37
N CYS A 101 -3.36 -3.92 -12.60
CA CYS A 101 -2.20 -3.08 -12.83
C CYS A 101 -1.42 -3.63 -14.03
N THR A 102 -1.13 -2.75 -14.97
CA THR A 102 -0.31 -2.98 -16.14
C THR A 102 0.83 -1.98 -16.17
N PHE A 103 2.00 -2.45 -16.56
CA PHE A 103 3.20 -1.64 -16.71
C PHE A 103 3.83 -1.96 -18.07
N GLU A 104 4.52 -0.99 -18.65
CA GLU A 104 5.17 -1.18 -19.94
C GLU A 104 6.31 -2.19 -19.85
N LYS A 105 6.69 -2.78 -21.00
CA LYS A 105 7.79 -3.77 -21.08
C LYS A 105 9.12 -3.25 -20.53
N GLN A 106 9.27 -1.94 -20.39
CA GLN A 106 10.48 -1.26 -19.92
C GLN A 106 10.38 -0.82 -18.45
N PHE A 107 9.56 -1.49 -17.63
CA PHE A 107 9.40 -1.13 -16.22
C PHE A 107 10.72 -1.14 -15.42
N GLU A 108 11.71 -1.91 -15.90
CA GLU A 108 13.10 -1.94 -15.40
C GLU A 108 13.86 -0.62 -15.61
N ASN A 109 13.45 0.18 -16.59
CA ASN A 109 14.06 1.46 -16.94
C ASN A 109 13.35 2.65 -16.28
N CYS A 110 12.38 2.40 -15.40
CA CYS A 110 11.68 3.47 -14.70
C CYS A 110 12.64 4.29 -13.83
N ASN A 111 12.63 5.60 -14.02
CA ASN A 111 13.48 6.50 -13.25
C ASN A 111 12.79 6.86 -11.92
N PHE A 112 13.40 6.42 -10.83
CA PHE A 112 12.98 6.77 -9.48
C PHE A 112 13.97 7.72 -8.78
N ASP A 113 14.94 8.30 -9.48
CA ASP A 113 16.02 9.13 -8.92
C ASP A 113 15.51 10.36 -8.17
N ASN A 114 14.34 10.88 -8.58
CA ASN A 114 13.70 12.02 -7.95
C ASN A 114 12.99 11.69 -6.61
N LEU A 115 12.96 10.42 -6.19
CA LEU A 115 12.49 10.05 -4.86
C LEU A 115 13.59 10.25 -3.83
N ASP A 116 13.20 10.75 -2.66
CA ASP A 116 14.05 10.83 -1.49
C ASP A 116 14.67 9.47 -1.12
N ASN A 117 15.98 9.46 -0.87
CA ASN A 117 16.73 8.23 -0.63
C ASN A 117 16.28 7.51 0.65
N GLN A 118 15.89 8.25 1.69
CA GLN A 118 15.38 7.66 2.93
C GLN A 118 14.03 6.97 2.68
N LEU A 119 13.15 7.56 1.87
CA LEU A 119 11.90 6.91 1.45
C LEU A 119 12.14 5.63 0.64
N LYS A 120 13.14 5.63 -0.25
CA LYS A 120 13.54 4.41 -0.97
C LYS A 120 14.03 3.33 -0.01
N GLU A 121 14.93 3.70 0.90
CA GLU A 121 15.47 2.79 1.92
C GLU A 121 14.36 2.17 2.77
N TRP A 122 13.45 2.99 3.29
CA TRP A 122 12.28 2.51 4.03
C TRP A 122 11.38 1.58 3.22
N THR A 123 11.24 1.81 1.91
CA THR A 123 10.47 0.93 1.02
C THR A 123 11.18 -0.40 0.81
N ASN A 124 12.50 -0.39 0.59
CA ASN A 124 13.30 -1.59 0.43
C ASN A 124 13.27 -2.45 1.71
N GLU A 125 13.44 -1.83 2.87
CA GLU A 125 13.35 -2.51 4.17
C GLU A 125 11.96 -3.14 4.37
N ALA A 126 10.88 -2.40 4.11
CA ALA A 126 9.53 -2.93 4.25
C ALA A 126 9.28 -4.15 3.35
N ILE A 127 9.77 -4.12 2.10
CA ILE A 127 9.67 -5.28 1.19
C ILE A 127 10.52 -6.45 1.70
N SER A 128 11.74 -6.19 2.18
CA SER A 128 12.61 -7.22 2.76
C SER A 128 11.96 -7.89 3.98
N GLU A 129 11.37 -7.10 4.88
CA GLU A 129 10.68 -7.61 6.06
C GLU A 129 9.43 -8.43 5.68
N LEU A 130 8.63 -7.99 4.70
CA LEU A 130 7.52 -8.78 4.19
C LEU A 130 8.00 -10.11 3.60
N LYS A 131 9.08 -10.11 2.82
CA LYS A 131 9.73 -11.32 2.28
C LYS A 131 10.15 -12.30 3.39
N CYS A 132 10.75 -11.78 4.46
CA CYS A 132 11.22 -12.56 5.61
C CYS A 132 10.07 -13.16 6.41
N ARG A 133 8.95 -12.44 6.56
CA ARG A 133 7.77 -12.94 7.27
C ARG A 133 7.04 -14.03 6.48
N ARG A 134 6.73 -13.75 5.21
CA ARG A 134 5.91 -14.66 4.40
C ARG A 134 6.15 -14.45 2.91
N LYS A 135 6.65 -15.50 2.25
CA LYS A 135 6.87 -15.48 0.78
C LYS A 135 5.57 -15.55 -0.02
N ASP A 136 4.53 -16.14 0.57
CA ASP A 136 3.25 -16.37 -0.08
C ASP A 136 2.38 -15.12 -0.18
N TYR A 137 2.69 -13.99 0.48
CA TYR A 137 1.93 -12.74 0.28
C TYR A 137 1.76 -12.35 -1.19
N LEU A 138 2.74 -12.63 -2.04
CA LEU A 138 2.64 -12.36 -3.47
C LEU A 138 1.69 -13.31 -4.21
N TYR A 139 1.56 -14.56 -3.78
CA TYR A 139 0.81 -15.60 -4.50
C TYR A 139 -0.39 -16.19 -3.76
N MET A 140 -0.63 -15.82 -2.52
CA MET A 140 -1.81 -16.21 -1.77
C MET A 140 -3.06 -15.58 -2.40
N PRO A 141 -4.22 -16.24 -2.27
CA PRO A 141 -5.50 -15.66 -2.60
C PRO A 141 -5.64 -14.23 -2.04
N VAL A 142 -6.19 -13.31 -2.85
CA VAL A 142 -6.33 -11.91 -2.42
C VAL A 142 -7.22 -11.76 -1.20
N PHE A 143 -8.20 -12.66 -1.01
CA PHE A 143 -9.05 -12.64 0.17
C PHE A 143 -8.31 -13.09 1.43
N ASP A 144 -7.27 -13.92 1.34
CA ASP A 144 -6.43 -14.23 2.50
C ASP A 144 -5.66 -12.98 2.96
N LEU A 145 -5.20 -12.13 2.03
CA LEU A 145 -4.66 -10.81 2.37
C LEU A 145 -5.72 -9.90 3.02
N VAL A 146 -6.98 -9.96 2.56
CA VAL A 146 -8.08 -9.22 3.17
C VAL A 146 -8.27 -9.66 4.61
N GLU A 147 -8.40 -10.96 4.87
CA GLU A 147 -8.56 -11.54 6.20
C GLU A 147 -7.44 -11.12 7.15
N ILE A 148 -6.18 -11.15 6.69
CA ILE A 148 -5.02 -10.68 7.48
C ILE A 148 -5.22 -9.20 7.85
N THR A 149 -5.57 -8.34 6.89
CA THR A 149 -5.76 -6.92 7.19
C THR A 149 -7.03 -6.62 8.01
N HIS A 150 -8.03 -7.51 8.02
CA HIS A 150 -9.22 -7.42 8.87
C HIS A 150 -8.95 -7.73 10.34
N GLN A 151 -7.87 -8.46 10.65
CA GLN A 151 -7.49 -8.72 12.04
C GLN A 151 -6.93 -7.47 12.75
N TRP A 152 -6.59 -6.41 12.02
CA TRP A 152 -6.06 -5.19 12.61
C TRP A 152 -7.11 -4.45 13.42
N THR A 153 -6.82 -4.19 14.69
CA THR A 153 -7.77 -3.51 15.59
C THR A 153 -8.19 -2.13 15.07
N ALA A 154 -7.27 -1.36 14.46
CA ALA A 154 -7.63 -0.08 13.85
C ALA A 154 -8.69 -0.22 12.74
N TRP A 155 -8.62 -1.27 11.93
CA TRP A 155 -9.61 -1.50 10.88
C TRP A 155 -10.95 -1.90 11.50
N GLN A 156 -10.95 -2.83 12.46
CA GLN A 156 -12.16 -3.31 13.14
C GLN A 156 -12.91 -2.17 13.84
N THR A 157 -12.19 -1.32 14.58
CA THR A 157 -12.76 -0.14 15.23
C THR A 157 -13.35 0.82 14.20
N ALA A 158 -12.58 1.18 13.17
CA ALA A 158 -13.02 2.15 12.17
C ALA A 158 -14.24 1.64 11.37
N ILE A 159 -14.24 0.37 10.92
CA ILE A 159 -15.39 -0.16 10.17
C ILE A 159 -16.66 -0.26 11.05
N THR A 160 -16.51 -0.60 12.33
CA THR A 160 -17.63 -0.58 13.29
C THR A 160 -18.20 0.83 13.45
N VAL A 161 -17.35 1.84 13.56
CA VAL A 161 -17.78 3.25 13.61
C VAL A 161 -18.52 3.64 12.34
N ALA A 162 -18.01 3.26 11.16
CA ALA A 162 -18.69 3.51 9.89
C ALA A 162 -20.11 2.94 9.89
N GLU A 163 -20.27 1.68 10.30
CA GLU A 163 -21.56 0.99 10.37
C GLU A 163 -22.54 1.68 11.31
N LEU A 164 -22.09 2.07 12.52
CA LEU A 164 -22.91 2.80 13.49
C LEU A 164 -23.39 4.15 12.97
N LEU A 165 -22.57 4.82 12.16
CA LEU A 165 -22.90 6.12 11.55
C LEU A 165 -23.66 5.98 10.22
N GLY A 166 -23.94 4.77 9.75
CA GLY A 166 -24.56 4.53 8.44
C GLY A 166 -23.66 4.91 7.26
N SER A 167 -22.36 5.07 7.49
CA SER A 167 -21.33 5.29 6.47
C SER A 167 -20.81 3.95 5.93
N LYS A 168 -20.12 3.99 4.78
CA LYS A 168 -19.46 2.81 4.19
C LYS A 168 -17.95 2.79 4.41
N SER A 169 -17.41 3.83 5.04
CA SER A 169 -15.99 3.94 5.35
C SER A 169 -15.76 4.90 6.50
N GLU A 170 -14.67 4.69 7.22
CA GLU A 170 -14.21 5.58 8.29
C GLU A 170 -12.69 5.76 8.20
N GLU A 171 -12.18 6.90 8.65
CA GLU A 171 -10.75 7.18 8.68
C GLU A 171 -10.01 6.24 9.65
N MET A 172 -8.85 5.76 9.23
CA MET A 172 -7.88 5.05 10.06
C MET A 172 -6.64 5.94 10.23
N THR A 173 -6.63 6.72 11.31
CA THR A 173 -5.50 7.63 11.59
C THR A 173 -4.20 6.85 11.78
N VAL A 174 -3.07 7.49 11.45
CA VAL A 174 -1.73 6.90 11.66
C VAL A 174 -1.52 6.47 13.11
N GLU A 175 -2.02 7.26 14.05
CA GLU A 175 -1.95 6.94 15.48
C GLU A 175 -2.74 5.67 15.82
N ASN A 176 -3.99 5.56 15.36
CA ASN A 176 -4.82 4.37 15.61
C ASN A 176 -4.20 3.11 15.01
N ILE A 177 -3.64 3.21 13.79
CA ILE A 177 -2.94 2.09 13.15
C ILE A 177 -1.70 1.69 13.95
N CYS A 178 -0.85 2.66 14.32
CA CYS A 178 0.36 2.39 15.11
C CYS A 178 0.04 1.82 16.51
N ASN A 179 -1.09 2.21 17.11
CA ASN A 179 -1.57 1.75 18.41
C ASN A 179 -2.51 0.53 18.35
N SER A 180 -2.65 -0.12 17.19
CA SER A 180 -3.47 -1.32 17.10
C SER A 180 -2.95 -2.40 18.04
N ASN A 181 -3.84 -2.89 18.92
CA ASN A 181 -3.54 -3.98 19.85
C ASN A 181 -3.19 -5.27 19.09
N VAL A 182 -3.93 -5.55 18.02
CA VAL A 182 -3.64 -6.64 17.09
C VAL A 182 -3.04 -6.06 15.81
N LYS A 183 -1.83 -6.54 15.47
CA LYS A 183 -1.12 -6.27 14.21
C LYS A 183 -0.82 -7.59 13.52
N ALA A 184 -1.63 -7.95 12.53
CA ALA A 184 -1.52 -9.23 11.84
C ALA A 184 -0.64 -9.16 10.60
N TYR A 185 0.16 -10.22 10.43
CA TYR A 185 1.05 -10.51 9.30
C TYR A 185 0.98 -12.03 9.05
#